data_AF-A0A6J6AR45-F1
#
_entry.id   AF-A0A6J6AR45-F1
#
_cell.length_a   1.000
_cell.length_b   1.000
_cell.length_c   1.000
_cell.angle_alpha   90.00
_cell.angle_beta   90.00
_cell.angle_gamma   90.00
#
_symmetry.space_group_name_H-M   'P 1'
#
loop_
_entity.id
_entity.type
_entity.pdbx_description
1 polymer ?
#
loop_
_entity_poly.entity_id
_entity_poly.type
_entity_poly.pdbx_seq_one_letter_code
_entity_poly.pdbx_strand_id
1 'polypeptide(L)' 'MGHQLTVRRSGDVGYVQFADGEALVYDLAADPTWRTMLLDPERGWAEARAMLAWRAQHTDRTLTGTFLP' A
#
# COMPACT_ATOMS: atom_id res chain seq x y z
N MET A 1 8.66 -7.42 -18.83
CA MET A 1 8.51 -7.58 -17.37
C MET A 1 7.44 -6.60 -16.93
N GLY A 2 6.34 -7.08 -16.34
CA GLY A 2 5.22 -6.22 -15.97
C GLY A 2 5.57 -5.39 -14.74
N HIS A 3 5.61 -4.07 -14.87
CA HIS A 3 5.72 -3.17 -13.72
C HIS A 3 4.36 -3.19 -13.00
N GLN A 4 4.22 -4.06 -12.01
CA GLN A 4 3.04 -4.09 -11.17
C GLN A 4 3.19 -3.03 -10.06
N LEU A 5 2.18 -2.20 -9.91
CA LEU A 5 2.08 -1.23 -8.84
C LEU A 5 0.71 -1.37 -8.16
N THR A 6 0.66 -1.09 -6.87
CA THR A 6 -0.59 -1.06 -6.12
C THR A 6 -0.73 0.28 -5.45
N VAL A 7 -1.87 0.92 -5.67
CA VAL A 7 -2.20 2.22 -5.08
C VAL A 7 -3.28 2.02 -4.03
N ARG A 8 -3.06 2.57 -2.85
CA ARG A 8 -4.06 2.72 -1.79
C ARG A 8 -4.22 4.19 -1.50
N ARG A 9 -5.44 4.69 -1.70
CA ARG A 9 -5.82 6.05 -1.30
C ARG A 9 -6.63 5.97 -0.03
N SER A 10 -6.06 6.45 1.07
CA SER A 10 -6.77 6.79 2.30
C SER A 10 -7.16 8.28 2.24
N GLY A 11 -8.11 8.74 3.07
CA GLY A 11 -8.69 10.09 2.97
C GLY A 11 -7.65 11.19 2.78
N ASP A 12 -6.60 11.15 3.59
CA ASP A 12 -5.54 12.16 3.64
C ASP A 12 -4.19 11.67 3.08
N VAL A 13 -4.09 10.41 2.63
CA VAL A 13 -2.80 9.81 2.24
C VAL A 13 -2.91 8.98 0.97
N GLY A 14 -2.03 9.23 0.02
CA GLY A 14 -1.85 8.40 -1.17
C GLY A 14 -0.63 7.51 -1.00
N TYR A 15 -0.81 6.20 -0.91
CA TYR A 15 0.27 5.23 -0.80
C TYR A 15 0.41 4.42 -2.08
N VAL A 16 1.59 4.44 -2.69
CA VAL A 16 1.92 3.71 -3.92
C VAL A 16 3.04 2.74 -3.61
N GLN A 17 2.82 1.45 -3.84
CA GLN A 17 3.85 0.43 -3.73
C GLN A 17 4.19 -0.16 -5.09
N PHE A 18 5.48 -0.21 -5.38
CA PHE A 18 6.06 -0.84 -6.55
C PHE A 18 6.44 -2.29 -6.25
N ALA A 19 6.47 -3.13 -7.30
CA ALA A 19 6.82 -4.54 -7.18
C ALA A 19 8.29 -4.80 -6.81
N ASP A 20 9.16 -3.79 -6.95
CA ASP A 20 10.57 -3.83 -6.52
C ASP A 20 10.75 -3.58 -5.01
N GLY A 21 9.66 -3.29 -4.29
CA GLY A 21 9.68 -3.03 -2.85
C GLY A 21 9.75 -1.55 -2.49
N GLU A 22 9.96 -0.65 -3.47
CA GLU A 22 9.88 0.78 -3.23
C GLU A 22 8.44 1.23 -2.99
N ALA A 23 8.30 2.32 -2.26
CA ALA A 23 7.00 2.94 -2.01
C ALA A 23 7.11 4.46 -2.00
N LEU A 24 6.07 5.11 -2.53
CA LEU A 24 5.87 6.55 -2.46
C LEU A 24 4.64 6.84 -1.61
N VAL A 25 4.77 7.83 -0.73
CA VAL A 25 3.69 8.26 0.15
C VAL A 25 3.44 9.74 -0.10
N TYR A 26 2.20 10.11 -0.34
CA TYR A 26 1.76 11.47 -0.67
C TYR A 26 0.81 12.00 0.39
N ASP A 27 0.99 13.26 0.78
CA ASP A 27 0.08 13.96 1.67
C ASP A 27 -1.05 14.59 0.87
N LEU A 28 -2.23 13.96 0.89
CA LEU A 28 -3.42 14.43 0.16
C LEU A 28 -4.20 15.48 0.94
N ALA A 29 -3.96 15.64 2.24
CA ALA A 29 -4.54 16.71 3.03
C ALA A 29 -3.86 18.04 2.72
N ALA A 30 -2.53 18.03 2.58
CA ALA A 30 -1.74 19.20 2.18
C ALA A 30 -1.81 19.47 0.67
N ASP A 31 -1.80 18.42 -0.15
CA ASP A 31 -1.84 18.53 -1.61
C ASP A 31 -2.66 17.39 -2.26
N PRO A 32 -3.91 17.65 -2.69
CA PRO A 32 -4.75 16.64 -3.32
C PRO A 32 -4.25 16.23 -4.72
N THR A 33 -3.20 16.88 -5.25
CA THR A 33 -2.65 16.63 -6.59
C THR A 33 -1.48 15.65 -6.64
N TRP A 34 -1.13 15.01 -5.52
CA TRP A 34 -0.11 13.95 -5.44
C TRP A 34 1.30 14.43 -5.81
N ARG A 35 1.61 15.70 -5.53
CA ARG A 35 2.95 16.26 -5.76
C ARG A 35 3.74 16.42 -4.47
N THR A 36 3.05 16.57 -3.32
CA THR A 36 3.69 16.63 -2.01
C THR A 36 3.91 15.24 -1.43
N MET A 37 5.18 14.86 -1.26
CA MET A 37 5.54 13.63 -0.55
C MET A 37 5.37 13.79 0.96
N LEU A 38 4.82 12.75 1.60
CA LEU A 38 4.78 12.62 3.04
C LEU A 38 6.12 12.06 3.53
N LEU A 39 6.84 12.85 4.33
CA LEU A 39 8.15 12.48 4.86
C LEU A 39 8.10 11.85 6.26
N ASP A 40 6.90 11.74 6.84
CA ASP A 40 6.68 11.12 8.14
C ASP A 40 6.76 9.58 8.04
N PRO A 41 7.81 8.95 8.59
CA PRO A 41 8.01 7.51 8.48
C PRO A 41 6.96 6.70 9.24
N GLU A 42 6.39 7.22 10.33
CA GLU A 42 5.38 6.51 11.11
C GLU A 42 4.06 6.41 10.31
N ARG A 43 3.67 7.50 9.67
CA ARG A 43 2.49 7.52 8.79
C ARG A 43 2.71 6.65 7.54
N GLY A 44 3.92 6.65 6.98
CA GLY A 44 4.27 5.74 5.88
C GLY A 44 4.15 4.26 6.28
N TRP A 45 4.63 3.90 7.48
CA TRP A 45 4.52 2.53 7.99
C TRP A 45 3.08 2.10 8.24
N ALA A 46 2.24 3.00 8.75
CA ALA A 46 0.82 2.73 8.95
C ALA A 46 0.12 2.35 7.62
N GLU A 47 0.40 3.08 6.54
CA GLU A 47 -0.16 2.77 5.22
C GLU A 47 0.42 1.48 4.62
N ALA A 48 1.72 1.22 4.81
CA ALA A 48 2.34 -0.04 4.39
C ALA A 48 1.67 -1.25 5.07
N ARG A 49 1.45 -1.17 6.40
CA ARG A 49 0.72 -2.21 7.15
C ARG A 49 -0.72 -2.35 6.68
N ALA A 50 -1.39 -1.24 6.37
CA ALA A 50 -2.75 -1.26 5.88
C ALA A 50 -2.87 -1.87 4.47
N MET A 51 -1.87 -1.66 3.60
CA MET A 51 -1.75 -2.32 2.30
C MET A 51 -1.56 -3.84 2.45
N LEU A 52 -0.69 -4.27 3.36
CA LEU A 52 -0.49 -5.70 3.65
C LEU A 52 -1.78 -6.36 4.16
N ALA A 53 -2.49 -5.71 5.08
CA ALA A 53 -3.77 -6.19 5.59
C ALA A 53 -4.82 -6.28 4.49
N TRP A 54 -4.91 -5.26 3.62
CA TRP A 54 -5.82 -5.27 2.47
C TRP A 54 -5.51 -6.44 1.55
N ARG A 55 -4.25 -6.66 1.20
CA ARG A 55 -3.84 -7.80 0.36
C ARG A 55 -4.16 -9.14 1.01
N ALA A 56 -3.92 -9.31 2.30
CA ALA A 56 -4.26 -10.55 2.99
C ALA A 56 -5.77 -10.86 2.92
N GLN A 57 -6.62 -9.83 2.93
CA GLN A 57 -8.07 -9.97 2.80
C GLN A 57 -8.53 -10.23 1.36
N HIS A 58 -7.82 -9.67 0.37
CA HIS A 58 -8.15 -9.77 -1.06
C HIS A 58 -7.35 -10.86 -1.79
N THR A 59 -6.49 -11.59 -1.07
CA THR A 59 -5.82 -12.78 -1.58
C THR A 59 -6.86 -13.85 -1.79
N ASP A 60 -6.73 -14.57 -2.90
CA ASP A 60 -7.64 -15.64 -3.30
C ASP A 60 -7.94 -16.57 -2.12
N ARG A 61 -9.20 -16.57 -1.70
CA ARG A 61 -9.69 -17.33 -0.54
C ARG A 61 -9.67 -18.84 -0.79
N THR A 62 -9.42 -19.28 -2.02
CA THR A 62 -9.21 -20.70 -2.35
C THR A 62 -7.79 -21.18 -2.06
N LEU A 63 -6.84 -20.27 -1.85
CA LEU A 63 -5.47 -20.57 -1.40
C LEU A 63 -5.37 -20.80 0.12
N THR A 64 -6.50 -20.92 0.84
CA THR A 64 -6.55 -21.24 2.28
C THR A 64 -6.30 -22.73 2.57
N GLY A 65 -5.77 -23.49 1.61
CA GLY A 65 -5.33 -24.87 1.83
C GLY A 65 -4.05 -24.88 2.68
N THR A 66 -4.16 -24.60 3.97
CA THR A 66 -3.12 -25.01 4.92
C THR A 66 -3.23 -26.52 5.06
N PHE A 67 -2.51 -27.25 4.21
CA PHE A 67 -2.27 -28.67 4.44
C PHE A 67 -1.36 -28.78 5.65
N LEU A 68 -1.95 -28.97 6.83
CA LEU A 68 -1.22 -29.36 8.04
C LEU A 68 -1.07 -30.89 7.98
N PRO A 69 0.15 -31.43 7.99
CA PRO A 69 0.39 -32.88 8.10
C PRO A 69 -0.03 -33.43 9.47
#